data_AF-A0A943JV56-F1
#
_entry.id   AF-A0A943JV56-F1
#
_cell.length_a   1.000
_cell.length_b   1.000
_cell.length_c   1.000
_cell.angle_alpha   90.00
_cell.angle_beta   90.00
_cell.angle_gamma   90.00
#
_symmetry.space_group_name_H-M   'P 1'
#
loop_
_entity.id
_entity.type
_entity.pdbx_description
1 polymer ?
#
loop_
_entity_poly.entity_id
_entity_poly.type
_entity_poly.pdbx_seq_one_letter_code
_entity_poly.pdbx_strand_id
1 'polypeptide(L)'
;MFKRIFIFFIYILSIIIFIPSITVYFFKNDSQIVDIKEDDNIDIIDSLDVIESEEKSNNKLKDSIVGTNIPFEDYIIGVVGAEMPISFEDEALKAQAVAARTYAYKRVDDINKPVDYKSIGQAYNSIEEMKNKWGNNFDTYYNKVKNAVYGTQGIIMTYDNEPIEAVFHSTS
;
A
#
# COMPACT_ATOMS: atom_id res chain seq x y z
N MET A 1 -31.96 35.56 -13.00
CA MET A 1 -30.74 35.09 -13.71
C MET A 1 -29.74 34.43 -12.76
N PHE A 2 -29.33 35.10 -11.67
CA PHE A 2 -28.39 34.55 -10.67
C PHE A 2 -28.77 33.21 -10.03
N LYS A 3 -30.04 32.99 -9.67
CA LYS A 3 -30.48 31.71 -9.09
C LYS A 3 -30.26 30.51 -10.02
N ARG A 4 -30.37 30.69 -11.34
CA ARG A 4 -30.15 29.62 -12.33
C ARG A 4 -28.66 29.30 -12.51
N ILE A 5 -27.82 30.33 -12.52
CA ILE A 5 -26.36 30.18 -12.51
C ILE A 5 -25.89 29.46 -11.25
N PHE A 6 -26.46 29.80 -10.10
CA PHE A 6 -26.11 29.21 -8.82
C PHE A 6 -26.49 27.72 -8.72
N ILE A 7 -27.68 27.36 -9.22
CA ILE A 7 -28.12 25.96 -9.31
C ILE A 7 -27.21 25.16 -10.25
N PHE A 8 -26.80 25.73 -11.38
CA PHE A 8 -25.87 25.08 -12.30
C PHE A 8 -24.49 24.85 -11.66
N PHE A 9 -24.01 25.81 -10.87
CA PHE A 9 -22.75 25.69 -10.14
C PHE A 9 -22.79 24.59 -9.05
N ILE A 10 -23.90 24.47 -8.32
CA ILE A 10 -24.09 23.39 -7.35
C ILE A 10 -24.12 22.03 -8.05
N TYR A 11 -24.76 21.94 -9.21
CA TYR A 11 -24.86 20.70 -9.98
C TYR A 11 -23.48 20.21 -10.47
N ILE A 12 -22.65 21.10 -11.01
CA ILE A 12 -21.29 20.73 -11.44
C ILE A 12 -20.41 20.32 -10.25
N LEU A 13 -20.53 21.00 -9.10
CA LEU A 13 -19.80 20.65 -7.88
C LEU A 13 -20.21 19.27 -7.35
N SER A 14 -21.51 18.94 -7.44
CA SER A 14 -22.04 17.63 -7.08
C SER A 14 -21.43 16.53 -7.96
N ILE A 15 -21.38 16.71 -9.29
CA ILE A 15 -20.80 15.71 -10.21
C ILE A 15 -19.33 15.40 -9.89
N ILE A 16 -18.51 16.40 -9.58
CA ILE A 16 -17.09 16.21 -9.25
C ILE A 16 -16.90 15.35 -7.99
N ILE A 17 -17.79 15.47 -7.01
CA ILE A 17 -17.71 14.71 -5.76
C ILE A 17 -18.26 13.30 -5.95
N PHE A 18 -19.40 13.17 -6.65
CA PHE A 18 -20.10 11.88 -6.76
C PHE A 18 -19.45 10.92 -7.76
N ILE A 19 -18.86 11.39 -8.87
CA ILE A 19 -18.25 10.49 -9.87
C ILE A 19 -17.14 9.62 -9.25
N PRO A 20 -16.13 10.15 -8.54
CA PRO A 20 -15.10 9.33 -7.90
C PRO A 20 -15.67 8.37 -6.85
N SER A 21 -16.64 8.83 -6.05
CA SER A 21 -17.29 8.00 -5.03
C SER A 21 -18.08 6.83 -5.63
N ILE A 22 -18.78 7.05 -6.74
CA ILE A 22 -19.50 5.99 -7.47
C ILE A 22 -18.52 4.99 -8.08
N THR A 23 -17.40 5.46 -8.67
CA THR A 23 -16.38 4.57 -9.23
C THR A 23 -15.79 3.65 -8.15
N VAL A 24 -15.47 4.20 -6.97
CA VAL A 24 -14.96 3.42 -5.82
C VAL A 24 -16.02 2.46 -5.27
N TYR A 25 -17.29 2.88 -5.21
CA TYR A 25 -18.39 2.03 -4.75
C TYR A 25 -18.61 0.83 -5.68
N PHE A 26 -18.55 1.04 -6.99
CA PHE A 26 -18.69 -0.04 -7.97
C PHE A 26 -17.50 -1.01 -7.92
N PHE A 27 -16.28 -0.53 -7.67
CA PHE A 27 -15.09 -1.37 -7.53
C PHE A 27 -15.07 -2.21 -6.25
N LYS A 28 -15.91 -1.91 -5.25
CA LYS A 28 -15.99 -2.67 -4.00
C LYS A 28 -16.76 -3.99 -4.12
N ASN A 29 -17.50 -4.20 -5.20
CA ASN A 29 -18.42 -5.34 -5.34
C ASN A 29 -17.82 -6.59 -6.02
N ASP A 30 -16.57 -6.56 -6.49
CA ASP A 30 -15.92 -7.73 -7.11
C ASP A 30 -15.15 -8.62 -6.13
N SER A 31 -15.24 -8.37 -4.82
CA SER A 31 -14.73 -9.31 -3.81
C SER A 31 -15.75 -10.43 -3.59
N GLN A 32 -15.75 -11.44 -4.45
CA GLN A 32 -16.39 -12.72 -4.14
C GLN A 32 -15.69 -13.34 -2.93
N ILE A 33 -16.34 -13.31 -1.77
CA ILE A 33 -15.98 -14.16 -0.64
C ILE A 33 -16.49 -15.56 -0.98
N VAL A 34 -15.56 -16.47 -1.27
CA VAL A 34 -15.84 -17.91 -1.41
C VAL A 34 -15.97 -18.49 0.00
N ASP A 35 -17.19 -18.88 0.36
CA ASP A 35 -17.46 -19.72 1.53
C ASP A 35 -16.88 -21.11 1.30
N ILE A 36 -15.84 -21.50 2.05
CA ILE A 36 -15.34 -22.88 2.08
C ILE A 36 -16.02 -23.60 3.25
N LYS A 37 -16.92 -24.53 2.92
CA LYS A 37 -17.36 -25.59 3.82
C LYS A 37 -16.38 -26.76 3.71
N GLU A 38 -15.89 -27.25 4.85
CA GLU A 38 -15.20 -28.54 4.96
C GLU A 38 -16.17 -29.68 4.64
N ASP A 39 -15.83 -30.55 3.67
CA ASP A 39 -15.96 -32.01 3.78
C ASP A 39 -15.22 -32.73 2.61
N ASP A 40 -14.93 -34.00 2.82
CA ASP A 40 -13.83 -34.81 2.32
C ASP A 40 -13.94 -35.37 0.88
N ASN A 41 -12.76 -35.61 0.30
CA ASN A 41 -12.39 -36.67 -0.66
C ASN A 41 -12.58 -36.53 -2.21
N ILE A 42 -11.41 -36.55 -2.87
CA ILE A 42 -10.97 -37.37 -4.03
C ILE A 42 -11.09 -36.81 -5.47
N ASP A 43 -9.89 -36.57 -6.02
CA ASP A 43 -9.33 -36.81 -7.36
C ASP A 43 -10.15 -36.50 -8.62
N ILE A 44 -9.82 -35.39 -9.30
CA ILE A 44 -9.59 -35.37 -10.76
C ILE A 44 -8.44 -34.39 -11.08
N ILE A 45 -7.26 -34.95 -11.33
CA ILE A 45 -6.19 -34.32 -12.12
C ILE A 45 -6.61 -34.47 -13.58
N ASP A 46 -6.84 -33.37 -14.30
CA ASP A 46 -6.35 -33.12 -15.68
C ASP A 46 -6.90 -31.77 -16.18
N SER A 47 -6.13 -30.67 -15.99
CA SER A 47 -6.22 -29.35 -16.69
C SER A 47 -5.63 -28.15 -15.91
N LEU A 48 -5.02 -28.35 -14.74
CA LEU A 48 -4.40 -27.28 -13.95
C LEU A 48 -2.88 -27.23 -14.16
N ASP A 49 -2.44 -26.66 -15.28
CA ASP A 49 -1.01 -26.41 -15.56
C ASP A 49 -0.72 -24.91 -15.83
N VAL A 50 -1.64 -24.01 -15.42
CA VAL A 50 -1.55 -22.56 -15.71
C VAL A 50 -1.68 -21.66 -14.46
N ILE A 51 -1.88 -22.21 -13.26
CA ILE A 51 -2.11 -21.40 -12.04
C ILE A 51 -1.26 -21.88 -10.86
N GLU A 52 0.01 -22.24 -11.08
CA GLU A 52 0.95 -22.54 -9.98
C GLU A 52 2.03 -21.45 -9.78
N SER A 53 2.07 -20.41 -10.63
CA SER A 53 3.11 -19.38 -10.56
C SER A 53 2.78 -18.18 -9.66
N GLU A 54 1.51 -17.91 -9.34
CA GLU A 54 1.13 -16.68 -8.62
C GLU A 54 1.11 -16.84 -7.09
N GLU A 55 0.70 -17.99 -6.55
CA GLU A 55 0.55 -18.16 -5.10
C GLU A 55 1.90 -18.35 -4.37
N LYS A 56 2.88 -18.96 -5.06
CA LYS A 56 4.22 -19.21 -4.50
C LYS A 56 5.07 -17.94 -4.43
N SER A 57 4.82 -16.95 -5.29
CA SER A 57 5.43 -15.62 -5.21
C SER A 57 4.86 -14.84 -4.03
N ASN A 58 3.54 -14.82 -3.89
CA ASN A 58 2.83 -14.05 -2.85
C ASN A 58 3.11 -14.52 -1.42
N ASN A 59 3.35 -15.82 -1.20
CA ASN A 59 3.76 -16.32 0.13
C ASN A 59 5.26 -16.14 0.43
N LYS A 60 6.10 -15.90 -0.58
CA LYS A 60 7.54 -15.67 -0.42
C LYS A 60 7.86 -14.21 -0.09
N LEU A 61 6.92 -13.30 -0.41
CA LEU A 61 6.94 -11.87 -0.07
C LEU A 61 6.74 -11.57 1.43
N LYS A 62 6.34 -12.58 2.22
CA LYS A 62 5.79 -12.39 3.57
C LYS A 62 6.83 -12.16 4.65
N ASP A 63 8.06 -12.64 4.47
CA ASP A 63 9.07 -12.63 5.53
C ASP A 63 10.42 -12.11 5.03
N SER A 64 10.87 -11.03 5.67
CA SER A 64 12.22 -10.46 5.62
C SER A 64 12.65 -9.74 4.35
N ILE A 65 12.31 -8.45 4.29
CA ILE A 65 13.33 -7.48 3.91
C ILE A 65 13.97 -7.02 5.21
N VAL A 66 15.24 -7.39 5.36
CA VAL A 66 16.36 -6.57 5.84
C VAL A 66 17.31 -7.40 6.72
N GLY A 67 18.62 -7.14 6.62
CA GLY A 67 19.69 -7.74 7.46
C GLY A 67 19.59 -7.54 8.98
N THR A 68 18.41 -7.13 9.46
CA THR A 68 17.93 -7.09 10.83
C THR A 68 16.50 -7.60 10.74
N ASN A 69 16.13 -8.60 11.54
CA ASN A 69 14.87 -9.37 11.58
C ASN A 69 13.54 -8.55 11.60
N ILE A 70 13.33 -7.61 10.68
CA ILE A 70 12.23 -6.65 10.62
C ILE A 70 11.27 -7.10 9.51
N PRO A 71 9.97 -7.23 9.81
CA PRO A 71 8.95 -7.48 8.79
C PRO A 71 8.93 -6.38 7.72
N PHE A 72 8.69 -6.74 6.46
CA PHE A 72 8.72 -5.76 5.36
C PHE A 72 7.74 -4.60 5.55
N GLU A 73 6.53 -4.87 6.06
CA GLU A 73 5.56 -3.81 6.35
C GLU A 73 6.01 -2.87 7.48
N ASP A 74 6.78 -3.36 8.46
CA ASP A 74 7.39 -2.51 9.49
C ASP A 74 8.48 -1.60 8.90
N TYR A 75 9.21 -2.09 7.90
CA TYR A 75 10.11 -1.25 7.11
C TYR A 75 9.34 -0.12 6.41
N ILE A 76 8.21 -0.43 5.75
CA ILE A 76 7.38 0.57 5.07
C ILE A 76 6.82 1.61 6.06
N ILE A 77 6.44 1.22 7.28
CA ILE A 77 6.06 2.16 8.35
C ILE A 77 7.19 3.15 8.64
N GLY A 78 8.42 2.65 8.79
CA GLY A 78 9.59 3.50 9.04
C GLY A 78 9.89 4.46 7.88
N VAL A 79 9.66 4.03 6.64
CA VAL A 79 9.81 4.90 5.45
C VAL A 79 8.74 5.99 5.43
N VAL A 80 7.46 5.64 5.57
CA VAL A 80 6.37 6.63 5.55
C VAL A 80 6.53 7.64 6.71
N GLY A 81 6.92 7.17 7.90
CA GLY A 81 7.19 8.03 9.06
C GLY A 81 8.41 8.96 8.89
N ALA A 82 9.30 8.67 7.95
CA ALA A 82 10.45 9.50 7.60
C ALA A 82 10.13 10.50 6.47
N GLU A 83 9.53 10.02 5.39
CA GLU A 83 9.29 10.78 4.16
C GLU A 83 8.08 11.71 4.24
N MET A 84 7.04 11.33 4.99
CA MET A 84 5.75 12.02 4.93
C MET A 84 5.35 12.72 6.23
N PRO A 85 4.93 14.00 6.19
CA PRO A 85 4.44 14.68 7.39
C PRO A 85 3.14 14.05 7.89
N ILE A 86 3.06 13.80 9.20
CA ILE A 86 1.89 13.16 9.82
C ILE A 86 0.59 13.98 9.69
N SER A 87 0.72 15.29 9.46
CA SER A 87 -0.39 16.20 9.25
C SER A 87 -1.09 15.99 7.90
N PHE A 88 -0.54 15.19 7.00
CA PHE A 88 -1.16 14.90 5.71
C PHE A 88 -2.37 13.98 5.88
N GLU A 89 -3.26 14.01 4.88
CA GLU A 89 -4.47 13.20 4.84
C GLU A 89 -4.16 11.70 4.74
N ASP A 90 -5.09 10.86 5.22
CA ASP A 90 -4.91 9.41 5.26
C ASP A 90 -4.67 8.80 3.86
N GLU A 91 -5.40 9.28 2.86
CA GLU A 91 -5.22 8.83 1.48
C GLU A 91 -3.85 9.20 0.90
N ALA A 92 -3.27 10.31 1.35
CA ALA A 92 -1.93 10.71 0.96
C ALA A 92 -0.88 9.77 1.61
N LEU A 93 -1.05 9.42 2.90
CA LEU A 93 -0.21 8.43 3.58
C LEU A 93 -0.29 7.04 2.91
N LYS A 94 -1.49 6.63 2.47
CA LYS A 94 -1.69 5.38 1.73
C LYS A 94 -0.99 5.40 0.37
N ALA A 95 -1.13 6.49 -0.39
CA ALA A 95 -0.45 6.66 -1.67
C ALA A 95 1.07 6.56 -1.49
N GLN A 96 1.61 7.19 -0.44
CA GLN A 96 3.03 7.09 -0.11
C GLN A 96 3.45 5.68 0.29
N ALA A 97 2.62 4.94 1.04
CA ALA A 97 2.91 3.55 1.38
C ALA A 97 3.03 2.67 0.13
N VAL A 98 2.13 2.83 -0.85
CA VAL A 98 2.19 2.12 -2.13
C VAL A 98 3.42 2.53 -2.94
N ALA A 99 3.75 3.82 -3.01
CA ALA A 99 4.95 4.30 -3.69
C ALA A 99 6.23 3.76 -3.04
N ALA A 100 6.32 3.83 -1.71
CA ALA A 100 7.47 3.34 -0.96
C ALA A 100 7.66 1.83 -1.15
N ARG A 101 6.57 1.07 -1.08
CA ARG A 101 6.58 -0.38 -1.32
C ARG A 101 7.07 -0.70 -2.72
N THR A 102 6.50 -0.06 -3.73
CA THR A 102 6.88 -0.25 -5.14
C THR A 102 8.37 0.06 -5.38
N TYR A 103 8.85 1.16 -4.81
CA TYR A 103 10.24 1.57 -4.93
C TYR A 103 11.20 0.56 -4.29
N ALA A 104 10.86 0.04 -3.11
CA ALA A 104 11.62 -1.00 -2.44
C ALA A 104 11.63 -2.31 -3.24
N TYR A 105 10.48 -2.76 -3.75
CA TYR A 105 10.39 -3.95 -4.62
C TYR A 105 11.29 -3.84 -5.84
N LYS A 106 11.37 -2.67 -6.46
CA LYS A 106 12.18 -2.48 -7.67
C LYS A 106 13.69 -2.59 -7.39
N ARG A 107 14.13 -2.37 -6.15
CA ARG A 107 15.56 -2.29 -5.76
C ARG A 107 16.07 -3.52 -5.02
N VAL A 108 15.17 -4.41 -4.61
CA VAL A 108 15.52 -5.65 -3.94
C VAL A 108 15.66 -6.73 -5.01
N ASP A 109 16.90 -7.07 -5.36
CA ASP A 109 17.20 -8.10 -6.37
C ASP A 109 16.69 -9.49 -5.99
N ASP A 110 16.74 -9.83 -4.70
CA ASP A 110 16.22 -11.08 -4.14
C ASP A 110 15.59 -10.80 -2.79
N ILE A 111 14.26 -10.87 -2.72
CA ILE A 111 13.49 -10.64 -1.50
C ILE A 111 13.81 -11.63 -0.39
N ASN A 112 14.48 -12.75 -0.71
CA ASN A 112 14.87 -13.78 0.27
C ASN A 112 16.25 -13.54 0.86
N LYS A 113 16.97 -12.52 0.38
CA LYS A 113 18.28 -12.15 0.90
C LYS A 113 18.15 -10.93 1.81
N PRO A 114 18.91 -10.90 2.92
CA PRO A 114 18.98 -9.71 3.74
C PRO A 114 19.54 -8.55 2.92
N VAL A 115 18.71 -7.55 2.67
CA VAL A 115 19.11 -6.27 2.05
C VAL A 115 19.33 -5.24 3.16
N ASP A 116 20.39 -4.44 3.11
CA ASP A 116 20.48 -3.30 4.02
C ASP A 116 19.46 -2.25 3.58
N TYR A 117 18.49 -1.89 4.42
CA TYR A 117 17.49 -0.88 4.05
C TYR A 117 18.13 0.45 3.63
N LYS A 118 19.34 0.76 4.15
CA LYS A 118 20.10 1.96 3.78
C LYS A 118 20.53 1.94 2.33
N SER A 119 20.68 0.76 1.72
CA SER A 119 21.03 0.63 0.30
C SER A 119 19.84 0.80 -0.64
N ILE A 120 18.60 0.79 -0.12
CA ILE A 120 17.39 1.00 -0.94
C ILE A 120 17.30 2.47 -1.38
N GLY A 121 17.83 3.41 -0.58
CA GLY A 121 17.83 4.83 -0.93
C GLY A 121 16.49 5.52 -0.68
N GLN A 122 15.81 5.14 0.41
CA GLN A 122 14.66 5.86 0.98
C GLN A 122 15.02 6.34 2.38
N ALA A 123 14.47 7.47 2.80
CA ALA A 123 14.56 7.85 4.20
C ALA A 123 13.83 6.81 5.06
N TYR A 124 14.39 6.52 6.23
CA TYR A 124 13.86 5.54 7.16
C TYR A 124 14.06 6.03 8.58
N ASN A 125 13.00 5.96 9.40
CA ASN A 125 13.07 6.14 10.83
C ASN A 125 12.74 4.82 11.52
N SER A 126 13.63 4.37 12.39
CA SER A 126 13.37 3.31 13.36
C SER A 126 12.25 3.70 14.34
N ILE A 127 11.72 2.70 15.06
CA ILE A 127 10.73 2.93 16.12
C ILE A 127 11.27 3.93 17.16
N GLU A 128 12.55 3.84 17.53
CA GLU A 128 13.17 4.75 18.49
C GLU A 128 13.25 6.18 17.96
N GLU A 129 13.66 6.35 16.70
CA GLU A 129 13.67 7.67 16.04
C GLU A 129 12.27 8.27 15.94
N MET A 130 11.26 7.46 15.62
CA MET A 130 9.86 7.90 15.62
C MET A 130 9.37 8.29 17.01
N LYS A 131 9.72 7.53 18.05
CA LYS A 131 9.42 7.88 19.46
C LYS A 131 10.04 9.21 19.85
N ASN A 132 11.31 9.42 19.50
CA ASN A 132 12.02 10.67 19.76
C ASN A 132 11.40 11.85 18.98
N LYS A 133 11.00 11.63 17.73
CA LYS A 133 10.39 12.64 16.84
C LYS A 133 8.99 13.05 17.32
N TRP A 134 8.17 12.11 17.77
CA TRP A 134 6.76 12.34 18.07
C TRP A 134 6.43 12.48 19.57
N GLY A 135 7.34 12.06 20.44
CA GLY A 135 7.20 12.16 21.90
C GLY A 135 5.88 11.58 22.38
N ASN A 136 5.12 12.37 23.15
CA ASN A 136 3.83 11.98 23.72
C ASN A 136 2.76 11.62 22.68
N ASN A 137 2.92 12.04 21.43
CA ASN A 137 1.98 11.72 20.34
C ASN A 137 2.39 10.45 19.57
N PHE A 138 3.47 9.77 19.98
CA PHE A 138 4.02 8.62 19.27
C PHE A 138 2.95 7.58 18.96
N ASP A 139 2.18 7.12 19.94
CA ASP A 139 1.20 6.05 19.73
C ASP A 139 0.13 6.45 18.70
N THR A 140 -0.38 7.68 18.79
CA THR A 140 -1.39 8.20 17.85
C THR A 140 -0.84 8.29 16.43
N TYR A 141 0.35 8.88 16.28
CA TYR A 141 0.97 9.13 14.97
C TYR A 141 1.48 7.83 14.33
N TYR A 142 2.07 6.96 15.12
CA TYR A 142 2.48 5.63 14.70
C TYR A 142 1.28 4.82 14.21
N ASN A 143 0.17 4.82 14.96
CA ASN A 143 -1.03 4.10 14.55
C ASN A 143 -1.65 4.66 13.26
N LYS A 144 -1.63 5.99 13.06
CA LYS A 144 -2.09 6.59 11.79
C LYS A 144 -1.26 6.10 10.61
N VAL A 145 0.07 6.13 10.71
CA VAL A 145 0.96 5.60 9.65
C VAL A 145 0.77 4.11 9.45
N LYS A 146 0.76 3.34 10.55
CA LYS A 146 0.53 1.88 10.54
C LYS A 146 -0.76 1.54 9.81
N ASN A 147 -1.86 2.23 10.10
CA ASN A 147 -3.15 1.99 9.45
C ASN A 147 -3.11 2.30 7.95
N ALA A 148 -2.39 3.33 7.52
CA ALA A 148 -2.21 3.63 6.10
C ALA A 148 -1.39 2.55 5.37
N VAL A 149 -0.31 2.09 6.01
CA VAL A 149 0.57 1.03 5.47
C VAL A 149 -0.17 -0.30 5.34
N TYR A 150 -0.77 -0.78 6.44
CA TYR A 150 -1.53 -2.03 6.44
C TYR A 150 -2.82 -1.93 5.62
N GLY A 151 -3.44 -0.75 5.54
CA GLY A 151 -4.59 -0.51 4.66
C GLY A 151 -4.27 -0.63 3.16
N THR A 152 -3.00 -0.69 2.80
CA THR A 152 -2.50 -0.90 1.42
C THR A 152 -1.53 -2.06 1.32
N GLN A 153 -1.59 -3.01 2.28
CA GLN A 153 -0.65 -4.13 2.36
C GLN A 153 -0.59 -4.88 1.02
N GLY A 154 0.63 -5.14 0.55
CA GLY A 154 0.88 -5.87 -0.70
C GLY A 154 0.54 -5.12 -2.00
N ILE A 155 -0.04 -3.91 -1.93
CA ILE A 155 -0.34 -3.11 -3.12
C ILE A 155 0.92 -2.42 -3.61
N ILE A 156 1.22 -2.60 -4.91
CA ILE A 156 2.32 -1.96 -5.64
C ILE A 156 1.82 -1.39 -6.97
N MET A 157 2.56 -0.45 -7.55
CA MET A 157 2.31 0.09 -8.89
C MET A 157 3.16 -0.65 -9.93
N THR A 158 2.52 -1.07 -11.02
CA THR A 158 3.16 -1.78 -12.13
C THR A 158 2.87 -1.11 -13.48
N TYR A 159 3.78 -1.32 -14.42
CA TYR A 159 3.62 -1.00 -15.84
C TYR A 159 4.20 -2.16 -16.64
N ASP A 160 3.46 -2.67 -17.63
CA ASP A 160 3.82 -3.89 -18.35
C ASP A 160 4.15 -5.08 -17.42
N ASN A 161 3.35 -5.24 -16.36
CA ASN A 161 3.51 -6.26 -15.31
C ASN A 161 4.81 -6.17 -14.49
N GLU A 162 5.60 -5.11 -14.66
CA GLU A 162 6.83 -4.87 -13.91
C GLU A 162 6.63 -3.73 -12.91
N PRO A 163 7.19 -3.81 -11.67
CA PRO A 163 7.17 -2.68 -10.75
C PRO A 163 7.81 -1.44 -11.39
N ILE A 164 7.13 -0.31 -11.28
CA ILE A 164 7.63 0.97 -11.81
C ILE A 164 8.73 1.54 -10.93
N GLU A 165 9.50 2.48 -11.46
CA GLU A 165 10.35 3.34 -10.65
C GLU A 165 9.51 4.45 -9.99
N ALA A 166 8.96 4.15 -8.81
CA ALA A 166 8.09 5.05 -8.05
C ALA A 166 8.88 6.15 -7.30
N VAL A 167 9.55 7.03 -8.04
CA VAL A 167 10.23 8.21 -7.46
C VAL A 167 9.22 9.26 -6.99
N PHE A 168 9.53 9.95 -5.89
CA PHE A 168 8.70 11.00 -5.31
C PHE A 168 9.55 12.14 -4.75
N HIS A 169 8.98 13.33 -4.64
CA HIS A 169 9.64 14.53 -4.10
C HIS A 169 8.63 15.45 -3.39
N SER A 170 9.13 16.38 -2.57
CA SER A 170 8.28 17.16 -1.64
C SER A 170 7.34 18.15 -2.33
N THR A 171 7.80 18.92 -3.32
CA THR A 171 7.00 19.93 -4.01
C THR A 171 7.58 20.16 -5.41
N SER A 172 6.72 20.18 -6.44
CA SER A 172 7.08 20.40 -7.85
C SER A 172 7.22 21.86 -8.22
#